data_AF-A0A1E3XAY7-F1
#
_entry.id   AF-A0A1E3XAY7-F1
#
_cell.length_a   1.000
_cell.length_b   1.000
_cell.length_c   1.000
_cell.angle_alpha   90.00
_cell.angle_beta   90.00
_cell.angle_gamma   90.00
#
_symmetry.space_group_name_H-M   'P 1'
#
loop_
_entity.id
_entity.type
_entity.pdbx_description
1 polymer ?
#
loop_
_entity_poly.entity_id
_entity_poly.type
_entity_poly.pdbx_seq_one_letter_code
_entity_poly.pdbx_strand_id
1 'polypeptide(L)'
;MSHSIGSLKTNNYELRKSLGELKEEKERLTAEEYTQLKNKQIAIETAQTTQNKERNRLEKELTETKNLLHEIKQKLALVETDKDKIKEKLEKLESSQVKPAETETVAVKSTDVREREKDTEMSRESLIKETQEERKSSLVEDLLDKAIQLYRQGKFEEAIAKWEEVLTLNPGKLEAKFNIEIAQDRIKERQKQEDLKSTLIQRK
;
A
#
# COMPACT_ATOMS: atom_id res chain seq x y z
N MET A 1 46.20 -28.62 -66.82
CA MET A 1 44.73 -28.39 -66.87
C MET A 1 43.94 -29.42 -66.09
N SER A 2 44.16 -30.74 -66.26
CA SER A 2 43.32 -31.79 -65.66
C SER A 2 43.24 -31.78 -64.11
N HIS A 3 44.35 -31.52 -63.42
CA HIS A 3 44.39 -31.50 -61.94
C HIS A 3 43.61 -30.31 -61.33
N SER A 4 43.60 -29.16 -62.01
CA SER A 4 42.87 -27.96 -61.57
C SER A 4 41.36 -28.13 -61.70
N ILE A 5 40.90 -28.78 -62.77
CA ILE A 5 39.46 -29.08 -62.99
C ILE A 5 38.93 -30.07 -61.93
N GLY A 6 39.74 -31.09 -61.56
CA GLY A 6 39.38 -32.03 -60.49
C GLY A 6 39.21 -31.34 -59.13
N SER A 7 40.16 -30.49 -58.74
CA SER A 7 40.08 -29.72 -57.48
C SER A 7 38.89 -28.77 -57.45
N LEU A 8 38.59 -28.08 -58.55
CA LEU A 8 37.42 -27.22 -58.65
C LEU A 8 36.11 -28.00 -58.55
N LYS A 9 36.03 -29.21 -59.12
CA LYS A 9 34.85 -30.07 -59.04
C LYS A 9 34.60 -30.54 -57.60
N THR A 10 35.65 -30.92 -56.88
CA THR A 10 35.56 -31.30 -55.46
C THR A 10 35.14 -30.11 -54.60
N ASN A 11 35.76 -28.94 -54.79
CA ASN A 11 35.38 -27.73 -54.06
C ASN A 11 33.93 -27.33 -54.34
N ASN A 12 33.45 -27.47 -55.59
CA ASN A 12 32.05 -27.18 -55.92
C ASN A 12 31.08 -28.16 -55.25
N TYR A 13 31.47 -29.43 -55.13
CA TYR A 13 30.68 -30.44 -54.42
C TYR A 13 30.56 -30.13 -52.92
N GLU A 14 31.67 -29.84 -52.24
CA GLU A 14 31.66 -29.49 -50.83
C GLU A 14 30.85 -28.21 -50.56
N LEU A 15 31.00 -27.18 -51.40
CA LEU A 15 30.21 -25.95 -51.27
C LEU A 15 28.71 -26.20 -51.42
N ARG A 16 28.29 -27.10 -52.33
CA ARG A 16 26.87 -27.46 -52.48
C ARG A 16 26.35 -28.22 -51.26
N LYS A 17 27.17 -29.10 -50.68
CA LYS A 17 26.84 -29.83 -49.46
C LYS A 17 26.68 -28.88 -48.28
N SER A 18 27.65 -28.01 -48.03
CA SER A 18 27.57 -27.01 -46.95
C SER A 18 26.42 -26.03 -47.14
N LEU A 19 26.09 -25.66 -48.39
CA LEU A 19 24.90 -24.83 -48.68
C LEU A 19 23.59 -25.57 -48.36
N GLY A 20 23.55 -26.88 -48.55
CA GLY A 20 22.41 -27.72 -48.14
C GLY A 20 22.24 -27.76 -46.63
N GLU A 21 23.32 -28.07 -45.91
CA GLU A 21 23.35 -28.10 -44.44
C GLU A 21 22.94 -26.74 -43.84
N LEU A 22 23.42 -25.63 -44.40
CA LEU A 22 23.07 -24.29 -43.95
C LEU A 22 21.58 -23.96 -44.15
N LYS A 23 20.96 -24.46 -45.23
CA LYS A 23 19.52 -24.28 -45.46
C LYS A 23 18.69 -25.08 -44.46
N GLU A 24 19.07 -26.32 -44.19
CA GLU A 24 18.40 -27.16 -43.19
C GLU A 24 18.50 -26.56 -41.79
N GLU A 25 19.68 -26.06 -41.42
CA GLU A 25 19.91 -25.37 -40.14
C GLU A 25 19.03 -24.11 -40.03
N LYS A 26 18.93 -23.32 -41.11
CA LYS A 26 18.07 -22.14 -41.14
C LYS A 26 16.59 -22.51 -40.91
N GLU A 27 16.07 -23.53 -41.59
CA GLU A 27 14.69 -23.98 -41.42
C GLU A 27 14.44 -24.56 -40.01
N ARG A 28 15.46 -25.17 -39.40
CA ARG A 28 15.36 -25.63 -38.00
C ARG A 28 15.27 -24.45 -37.04
N LEU A 29 16.12 -23.44 -37.21
CA LEU A 29 16.12 -22.23 -36.38
C LEU A 29 14.79 -21.48 -36.49
N THR A 30 14.23 -21.34 -37.68
CA THR A 30 12.90 -20.70 -37.85
C THR A 30 11.79 -21.50 -37.17
N ALA A 31 11.82 -22.83 -37.22
CA ALA A 31 10.86 -23.69 -36.52
C ALA A 31 11.00 -23.60 -34.99
N GLU A 32 12.23 -23.48 -34.48
CA GLU A 32 12.50 -23.29 -33.06
C GLU A 32 12.00 -21.92 -32.58
N GLU A 33 12.33 -20.85 -33.31
CA GLU A 33 11.83 -19.49 -33.03
C GLU A 33 10.31 -19.44 -33.01
N TYR A 34 9.65 -20.08 -33.97
CA TYR A 34 8.19 -20.18 -34.02
C TYR A 34 7.62 -20.90 -32.78
N THR A 35 8.25 -22.00 -32.36
CA THR A 35 7.84 -22.76 -31.17
C THR A 35 8.01 -21.93 -29.89
N GLN A 36 9.12 -21.19 -29.77
CA GLN A 36 9.36 -20.30 -28.64
C GLN A 36 8.33 -19.17 -28.59
N LEU A 37 8.00 -18.54 -29.73
CA LEU A 37 6.98 -17.50 -29.81
C LEU A 37 5.60 -18.01 -29.39
N LYS A 38 5.21 -19.20 -29.87
CA LYS A 38 3.95 -19.85 -29.50
C LYS A 38 3.87 -20.11 -27.99
N ASN A 39 4.95 -20.61 -27.38
CA ASN A 39 4.99 -20.86 -25.94
C ASN A 39 4.89 -19.56 -25.13
N LYS A 40 5.58 -18.49 -25.58
CA LYS A 40 5.45 -17.15 -24.97
C LYS A 40 4.02 -16.61 -25.07
N GLN A 41 3.36 -16.80 -26.21
CA GLN A 41 1.96 -16.40 -26.41
C GLN A 41 1.03 -17.10 -25.41
N ILE A 42 1.17 -18.43 -25.26
CA ILE A 42 0.39 -19.21 -24.30
C ILE A 42 0.64 -18.73 -22.85
N ALA A 43 1.89 -18.43 -22.50
CA ALA A 43 2.24 -17.91 -21.19
C ALA A 43 1.59 -16.54 -20.92
N ILE A 44 1.59 -15.65 -21.91
CA ILE A 44 0.93 -14.33 -21.83
C ILE A 44 -0.58 -14.49 -21.64
N GLU A 45 -1.23 -15.35 -22.43
CA GLU A 45 -2.67 -15.62 -22.31
C GLU A 45 -3.02 -16.20 -20.93
N THR A 46 -2.20 -17.12 -20.42
CA THR A 46 -2.38 -17.70 -19.08
C THR A 46 -2.20 -16.66 -17.98
N ALA A 47 -1.21 -15.77 -18.11
CA ALA A 47 -1.02 -14.66 -17.17
C ALA A 47 -2.21 -13.68 -17.20
N GLN A 48 -2.69 -13.32 -18.40
CA GLN A 48 -3.84 -12.42 -18.56
C GLN A 48 -5.13 -13.00 -17.97
N THR A 49 -5.41 -14.28 -18.21
CA THR A 49 -6.59 -14.93 -17.62
C THR A 49 -6.53 -14.97 -16.09
N THR A 50 -5.33 -15.18 -15.52
CA THR A 50 -5.11 -15.17 -14.08
C THR A 50 -5.29 -13.77 -13.50
N GLN A 51 -4.69 -12.76 -14.13
CA GLN A 51 -4.84 -11.35 -13.74
C GLN A 51 -6.31 -10.90 -13.79
N ASN A 52 -7.06 -11.32 -14.81
CA ASN A 52 -8.48 -10.98 -14.93
C ASN A 52 -9.32 -11.61 -13.81
N LYS A 53 -9.01 -12.84 -13.38
CA LYS A 53 -9.68 -13.47 -12.24
C LYS A 53 -9.42 -12.71 -10.95
N GLU A 54 -8.16 -12.35 -10.68
CA GLU A 54 -7.81 -11.56 -9.50
C GLU A 54 -8.44 -10.17 -9.53
N ARG A 55 -8.45 -9.49 -10.68
CA ARG A 55 -9.13 -8.19 -10.84
C ARG A 55 -10.61 -8.29 -10.49
N ASN A 56 -11.32 -9.30 -11.02
CA ASN A 56 -12.75 -9.50 -10.73
C ASN A 56 -12.99 -9.79 -9.25
N ARG A 57 -12.10 -10.56 -8.61
CA ARG A 57 -12.15 -10.82 -7.16
C ARG A 57 -11.98 -9.53 -6.36
N LEU A 58 -10.96 -8.73 -6.68
CA LEU A 58 -10.70 -7.45 -6.01
C LEU A 58 -11.85 -6.46 -6.21
N GLU A 59 -12.47 -6.42 -7.40
CA GLU A 59 -13.66 -5.59 -7.65
C GLU A 59 -14.84 -5.97 -6.75
N LYS A 60 -15.02 -7.27 -6.49
CA LYS A 60 -16.04 -7.77 -5.56
C LYS A 60 -15.73 -7.34 -4.12
N GLU A 61 -14.51 -7.58 -3.64
CA GLU A 61 -14.06 -7.20 -2.30
C GLU A 61 -14.14 -5.67 -2.10
N LEU A 62 -13.81 -4.88 -3.13
CA LEU A 62 -13.94 -3.43 -3.10
C LEU A 62 -15.40 -2.97 -2.98
N THR A 63 -16.32 -3.69 -3.61
CA THR A 63 -17.76 -3.37 -3.52
C THR A 63 -18.29 -3.70 -2.12
N GLU A 64 -17.91 -4.85 -1.56
CA GLU A 64 -18.27 -5.24 -0.20
C GLU A 64 -17.75 -4.25 0.84
N THR A 65 -16.48 -3.85 0.73
CA THR A 65 -15.87 -2.86 1.64
C THR A 65 -16.51 -1.48 1.53
N LYS A 66 -16.91 -1.04 0.33
CA LYS A 66 -17.67 0.21 0.15
C LYS A 66 -19.02 0.17 0.85
N ASN A 67 -19.72 -0.96 0.77
CA ASN A 67 -21.00 -1.14 1.46
C ASN A 67 -20.84 -1.10 2.98
N LEU A 68 -19.86 -1.84 3.52
CA LEU A 68 -19.55 -1.82 4.95
C LEU A 68 -19.17 -0.43 5.44
N LEU A 69 -18.38 0.32 4.67
CA LEU A 69 -18.02 1.69 5.01
C LEU A 69 -19.27 2.60 5.06
N HIS A 70 -20.21 2.40 4.14
CA HIS A 70 -21.48 3.14 4.17
C HIS A 70 -22.29 2.82 5.43
N GLU A 71 -22.39 1.55 5.81
CA GLU A 71 -23.08 1.14 7.04
C GLU A 71 -22.42 1.71 8.30
N ILE A 72 -21.08 1.70 8.37
CA ILE A 72 -20.34 2.27 9.50
C ILE A 72 -20.60 3.77 9.60
N LYS A 73 -20.60 4.50 8.48
CA LYS A 73 -20.92 5.93 8.45
C LYS A 73 -22.33 6.22 8.96
N GLN A 74 -23.32 5.41 8.57
CA GLN A 74 -24.69 5.55 9.09
C GLN A 74 -24.75 5.31 10.60
N LYS A 75 -24.08 4.25 11.09
CA LYS A 75 -24.01 3.95 12.53
C LYS A 75 -23.31 5.04 13.33
N LEU A 76 -22.23 5.61 12.80
CA LEU A 76 -21.51 6.70 13.44
C LEU A 76 -22.39 7.94 13.61
N ALA A 77 -23.15 8.33 12.57
CA ALA A 77 -24.09 9.44 12.65
C ALA A 77 -25.16 9.22 13.74
N LEU A 78 -25.67 7.99 13.89
CA LEU A 78 -26.62 7.66 14.96
C LEU A 78 -25.98 7.84 16.34
N VAL A 79 -24.76 7.35 16.54
CA VAL A 79 -24.01 7.48 17.80
C VAL A 79 -23.75 8.96 18.13
N GLU A 80 -23.42 9.79 17.15
CA GLU A 80 -23.26 11.23 17.33
C GLU A 80 -24.57 11.88 17.79
N THR A 81 -25.70 11.54 17.15
CA THR A 81 -27.00 12.07 17.59
C THR A 81 -27.37 11.64 19.02
N ASP A 82 -27.01 10.43 19.42
CA ASP A 82 -27.27 9.94 20.77
C ASP A 82 -26.31 10.57 21.80
N LYS A 83 -25.05 10.82 21.43
CA LYS A 83 -24.09 11.60 22.22
C LYS A 83 -24.64 13.00 22.52
N ASP A 84 -25.19 13.68 21.52
CA ASP A 84 -25.79 15.02 21.68
C ASP A 84 -27.01 15.01 22.60
N LYS A 85 -27.92 14.03 22.44
CA LYS A 85 -29.07 13.87 23.35
C LYS A 85 -28.64 13.60 24.79
N ILE A 86 -27.61 12.79 25.01
CA ILE A 86 -27.08 12.52 26.35
C ILE A 86 -26.47 13.80 26.94
N LYS A 87 -25.71 14.55 26.15
CA LYS A 87 -25.13 15.83 26.56
C LYS A 87 -26.20 16.82 26.99
N GLU A 88 -27.28 16.95 26.22
CA GLU A 88 -28.42 17.82 26.57
C GLU A 88 -29.12 17.38 27.87
N LYS A 89 -29.28 16.07 28.08
CA LYS A 89 -29.84 15.52 29.33
C LYS A 89 -28.92 15.80 30.54
N LEU A 90 -27.60 15.72 30.35
CA LEU A 90 -26.61 15.99 31.39
C LEU A 90 -26.69 17.47 31.84
N GLU A 91 -26.73 18.41 30.89
CA GLU A 91 -26.82 19.85 31.15
C GLU A 91 -28.12 20.24 31.90
N LYS A 92 -29.25 19.58 31.56
CA LYS A 92 -30.52 19.71 32.29
C LYS A 92 -30.46 19.20 33.72
N LEU A 93 -29.71 18.13 33.98
CA LEU A 93 -29.51 17.58 35.32
C LEU A 93 -28.60 18.49 36.16
N GLU A 94 -27.52 19.02 35.58
CA GLU A 94 -26.59 19.93 36.24
C GLU A 94 -27.26 21.26 36.62
N SER A 95 -28.04 21.86 35.72
CA SER A 95 -28.82 23.08 36.01
C SER A 95 -29.90 22.89 37.08
N SER A 96 -30.41 21.67 37.27
CA SER A 96 -31.39 21.35 38.33
C SER A 96 -30.75 21.12 39.71
N GLN A 97 -29.43 20.89 39.79
CA GLN A 97 -28.71 20.67 41.06
C GLN A 97 -28.14 21.94 41.70
N VAL A 98 -28.24 23.11 41.06
CA VAL A 98 -27.79 24.38 41.65
C VAL A 98 -28.91 25.01 42.51
N LYS A 99 -29.07 24.51 43.74
CA LYS A 99 -29.63 25.30 44.86
C LYS A 99 -28.62 25.30 46.01
N PRO A 100 -28.01 26.43 46.36
CA PRO A 100 -27.17 26.53 47.55
C PRO A 100 -28.07 26.58 48.78
N ALA A 101 -28.04 25.52 49.59
CA ALA A 101 -28.53 25.56 50.95
C ALA A 101 -27.34 25.90 51.86
N GLU A 102 -27.22 27.17 52.22
CA GLU A 102 -26.46 27.58 53.41
C GLU A 102 -27.41 27.52 54.61
N THR A 103 -27.25 26.50 55.45
CA THR A 103 -27.35 26.64 56.91
C THR A 103 -26.50 25.57 57.56
N GLU A 104 -25.64 26.03 58.47
CA GLU A 104 -24.74 25.29 59.34
C GLU A 104 -25.37 24.05 59.99
N THR A 105 -24.59 22.98 60.14
CA THR A 105 -24.10 22.50 61.45
C THR A 105 -23.66 21.02 61.42
N VAL A 106 -22.47 20.79 61.98
CA VAL A 106 -22.11 19.66 62.87
C VAL A 106 -21.84 18.26 62.27
N ALA A 107 -20.56 17.93 62.32
CA ALA A 107 -19.93 16.68 62.80
C ALA A 107 -20.39 15.30 62.27
N VAL A 108 -19.44 14.67 61.57
CA VAL A 108 -19.00 13.27 61.67
C VAL A 108 -20.08 12.20 61.51
N LYS A 109 -20.02 11.48 60.38
CA LYS A 109 -19.92 10.02 60.39
C LYS A 109 -19.49 9.47 59.03
N SER A 110 -18.44 8.66 59.10
CA SER A 110 -17.97 7.72 58.11
C SER A 110 -19.14 6.96 57.48
N THR A 111 -19.27 7.02 56.16
CA THR A 111 -19.57 5.89 55.26
C THR A 111 -19.76 6.43 53.85
N ASP A 112 -19.07 5.76 52.91
CA ASP A 112 -19.38 5.72 51.49
C ASP A 112 -18.84 6.82 50.56
N VAL A 113 -17.51 6.83 50.39
CA VAL A 113 -16.79 7.56 49.32
C VAL A 113 -16.47 6.62 48.14
N ARG A 114 -16.88 5.35 48.17
CA ARG A 114 -16.37 4.32 47.24
C ARG A 114 -17.11 4.20 45.90
N GLU A 115 -18.27 4.84 45.72
CA GLU A 115 -19.01 4.77 44.45
C GLU A 115 -18.82 6.00 43.54
N ARG A 116 -18.49 7.19 44.07
CA ARG A 116 -18.33 8.41 43.25
C ARG A 116 -16.98 8.55 42.53
N GLU A 117 -15.96 7.84 42.99
CA GLU A 117 -14.63 7.85 42.34
C GLU A 117 -14.64 7.10 41.01
N LYS A 118 -15.43 6.02 40.88
CA LYS A 118 -15.42 5.16 39.69
C LYS A 118 -16.02 5.81 38.44
N ASP A 119 -17.08 6.58 38.60
CA ASP A 119 -17.76 7.26 37.48
C ASP A 119 -16.98 8.49 36.99
N THR A 120 -16.26 9.18 37.89
CA THR A 120 -15.39 10.30 37.53
C THR A 120 -14.05 9.85 36.93
N GLU A 121 -13.51 8.70 37.35
CA GLU A 121 -12.32 8.08 36.74
C GLU A 121 -12.62 7.62 35.30
N MET A 122 -13.75 6.93 35.08
CA MET A 122 -14.19 6.45 33.76
C MET A 122 -14.43 7.60 32.76
N SER A 123 -15.02 8.71 33.24
CA SER A 123 -15.26 9.90 32.43
C SER A 123 -13.95 10.63 32.07
N ARG A 124 -13.02 10.77 33.02
CA ARG A 124 -11.68 11.33 32.76
C ARG A 124 -10.86 10.45 31.84
N GLU A 125 -10.89 9.12 32.02
CA GLU A 125 -10.14 8.19 31.18
C GLU A 125 -10.68 8.14 29.74
N SER A 126 -11.99 8.30 29.55
CA SER A 126 -12.61 8.46 28.23
C SER A 126 -12.18 9.76 27.54
N LEU A 127 -12.18 10.89 28.25
CA LEU A 127 -11.72 12.18 27.70
C LEU A 127 -10.21 12.17 27.40
N ILE A 128 -9.40 11.51 28.23
CA ILE A 128 -7.95 11.34 27.99
C ILE A 128 -7.71 10.47 26.75
N LYS A 129 -8.48 9.38 26.57
CA LYS A 129 -8.39 8.54 25.37
C LYS A 129 -8.84 9.26 24.10
N GLU A 130 -9.95 10.00 24.15
CA GLU A 130 -10.47 10.77 23.00
C GLU A 130 -9.46 11.85 22.58
N THR A 131 -8.92 12.62 23.54
CA THR A 131 -7.89 13.64 23.25
C THR A 131 -6.52 13.05 22.86
N GLN A 132 -6.21 11.81 23.24
CA GLN A 132 -5.00 11.11 22.78
C GLN A 132 -5.16 10.57 21.36
N GLU A 133 -6.33 10.07 20.99
CA GLU A 133 -6.59 9.58 19.63
C GLU A 133 -6.71 10.71 18.60
N GLU A 134 -7.29 11.85 18.97
CA GLU A 134 -7.28 13.04 18.11
C GLU A 134 -5.86 13.52 17.80
N ARG A 135 -4.97 13.53 18.81
CA ARG A 135 -3.55 13.90 18.62
C ARG A 135 -2.78 12.88 17.79
N LYS A 136 -3.10 11.59 17.92
CA LYS A 136 -2.50 10.54 17.07
C LYS A 136 -2.97 10.69 15.63
N SER A 137 -4.25 11.00 15.41
CA SER A 137 -4.79 11.25 14.07
C SER A 137 -4.12 12.46 13.43
N SER A 138 -4.03 13.60 14.13
CA SER A 138 -3.38 14.80 13.58
C SER A 138 -1.91 14.56 13.27
N LEU A 139 -1.20 13.83 14.13
CA LEU A 139 0.20 13.46 13.91
C LEU A 139 0.38 12.54 12.70
N VAL A 140 -0.55 11.61 12.47
CA VAL A 140 -0.55 10.74 11.29
C VAL A 140 -0.74 11.55 10.01
N GLU A 141 -1.66 12.53 9.99
CA GLU A 141 -1.85 13.45 8.87
C GLU A 141 -0.57 14.26 8.58
N ASP A 142 0.03 14.88 9.60
CA ASP A 142 1.24 15.69 9.44
C ASP A 142 2.42 14.88 8.88
N LEU A 143 2.57 13.63 9.33
CA LEU A 143 3.60 12.73 8.83
C LEU A 143 3.37 12.32 7.37
N LEU A 144 2.11 12.11 6.97
CA LEU A 144 1.75 11.81 5.57
C LEU A 144 2.10 12.98 4.66
N ASP A 145 1.71 14.21 5.03
CA ASP A 145 1.99 15.39 4.23
C ASP A 145 3.48 15.64 4.07
N LYS A 146 4.25 15.46 5.16
CA LYS A 146 5.71 15.58 5.13
C LYS A 146 6.35 14.52 4.23
N ALA A 147 5.89 13.28 4.31
CA ALA A 147 6.37 12.20 3.44
C ALA A 147 6.09 12.49 1.96
N ILE A 148 4.90 13.00 1.64
CA ILE A 148 4.53 13.40 0.28
C ILE A 148 5.43 14.54 -0.23
N GLN A 149 5.73 15.53 0.60
CA GLN A 149 6.66 16.61 0.22
C GLN A 149 8.06 16.08 -0.08
N LEU A 150 8.59 15.20 0.77
CA LEU A 150 9.90 14.56 0.56
C LEU A 150 9.93 13.73 -0.73
N TYR A 151 8.87 12.98 -1.00
CA TYR A 151 8.73 12.21 -2.24
C TYR A 151 8.73 13.12 -3.46
N ARG A 152 8.01 14.24 -3.43
CA ARG A 152 7.99 15.23 -4.53
C ARG A 152 9.34 15.90 -4.75
N GLN A 153 10.17 16.00 -3.72
CA GLN A 153 11.55 16.47 -3.80
C GLN A 153 12.53 15.40 -4.33
N GLY A 154 12.05 14.18 -4.61
CA GLY A 154 12.88 13.06 -5.05
C GLY A 154 13.67 12.38 -3.94
N LYS A 155 13.41 12.72 -2.68
CA LYS A 155 14.04 12.14 -1.48
C LYS A 155 13.25 10.90 -1.05
N PHE A 156 13.35 9.85 -1.84
CA PHE A 156 12.49 8.66 -1.70
C PHE A 156 12.75 7.91 -0.39
N GLU A 157 14.00 7.83 0.05
CA GLU A 157 14.42 7.17 1.28
C GLU A 157 13.88 7.90 2.52
N GLU A 158 13.97 9.24 2.53
CA GLU A 158 13.42 10.08 3.61
C GLU A 158 11.88 10.01 3.65
N ALA A 159 11.23 9.91 2.48
CA ALA A 159 9.78 9.76 2.38
C ALA A 159 9.31 8.40 2.94
N ILE A 160 10.02 7.32 2.62
CA ILE A 160 9.74 5.97 3.14
C ILE A 160 9.82 5.95 4.66
N ALA A 161 10.88 6.53 5.25
CA ALA A 161 11.01 6.59 6.71
C ALA A 161 9.81 7.28 7.38
N LYS A 162 9.27 8.35 6.76
CA LYS A 162 8.08 9.04 7.28
C LYS A 162 6.80 8.23 7.12
N TRP A 163 6.63 7.47 6.04
CA TRP A 163 5.51 6.54 5.90
C TRP A 163 5.62 5.34 6.86
N GLU A 164 6.82 4.89 7.21
CA GLU A 164 7.02 3.85 8.23
C GLU A 164 6.65 4.36 9.64
N GLU A 165 6.95 5.62 9.97
CA GLU A 165 6.47 6.27 11.18
C GLU A 165 4.92 6.30 11.23
N VAL A 166 4.27 6.60 10.10
CA VAL A 166 2.80 6.53 9.98
C VAL A 166 2.28 5.13 10.25
N LEU A 167 2.94 4.09 9.72
CA LEU A 167 2.54 2.70 9.92
C LEU A 167 2.80 2.20 11.34
N THR A 168 3.75 2.80 12.05
CA THR A 168 3.98 2.53 13.48
C THR A 168 2.83 3.07 14.34
N LEU A 169 2.31 4.25 13.99
CA LEU A 169 1.17 4.88 14.68
C LEU A 169 -0.18 4.27 14.27
N ASN A 170 -0.33 3.96 12.99
CA ASN A 170 -1.53 3.34 12.42
C ASN A 170 -1.15 2.27 11.38
N PRO A 171 -1.00 1.00 11.82
CA PRO A 171 -0.66 -0.13 10.93
C PRO A 171 -1.66 -0.38 9.79
N GLY A 172 -2.89 0.16 9.92
CA GLY A 172 -3.96 0.07 8.95
C GLY A 172 -3.95 1.16 7.87
N LYS A 173 -3.04 2.14 7.93
CA LYS A 173 -3.00 3.24 6.95
C LYS A 173 -2.47 2.75 5.59
N LEU A 174 -3.38 2.30 4.73
CA LEU A 174 -3.07 1.75 3.40
C LEU A 174 -2.31 2.73 2.50
N GLU A 175 -2.61 4.03 2.62
CA GLU A 175 -1.93 5.09 1.86
C GLU A 175 -0.41 5.07 2.08
N ALA A 176 0.04 4.90 3.33
CA ALA A 176 1.47 4.82 3.65
C ALA A 176 2.12 3.56 3.05
N LYS A 177 1.43 2.39 3.11
CA LYS A 177 1.95 1.14 2.51
C LYS A 177 2.12 1.26 1.00
N PHE A 178 1.09 1.76 0.32
CA PHE A 178 1.10 1.93 -1.13
C PHE A 178 2.18 2.91 -1.59
N ASN A 179 2.32 4.02 -0.88
CA ASN A 179 3.33 5.02 -1.22
C ASN A 179 4.77 4.54 -0.98
N ILE A 180 5.01 3.70 0.04
CA ILE A 180 6.32 3.06 0.25
C ILE A 180 6.68 2.17 -0.94
N GLU A 181 5.76 1.35 -1.43
CA GLU A 181 5.99 0.46 -2.57
C GLU A 181 6.39 1.26 -3.82
N ILE A 182 5.65 2.33 -4.12
CA ILE A 182 5.97 3.24 -5.23
C ILE A 182 7.37 3.86 -5.06
N ALA A 183 7.71 4.32 -3.87
CA ALA A 183 9.00 4.94 -3.62
C ALA A 183 10.16 3.92 -3.73
N GLN A 184 9.96 2.68 -3.30
CA GLN A 184 10.95 1.61 -3.47
C GLN A 184 11.21 1.31 -4.95
N ASP A 185 10.17 1.30 -5.78
CA ASP A 185 10.33 1.10 -7.22
C ASP A 185 11.07 2.27 -7.89
N ARG A 186 10.82 3.50 -7.43
CA ARG A 186 11.58 4.68 -7.90
C ARG A 186 13.07 4.60 -7.55
N ILE A 187 13.41 4.09 -6.37
CA ILE A 187 14.81 3.88 -5.96
C ILE A 187 15.48 2.83 -6.85
N LYS A 188 14.82 1.69 -7.08
CA LYS A 188 15.34 0.63 -7.96
C LYS A 188 15.58 1.12 -9.39
N GLU A 189 14.64 1.89 -9.94
CA GLU A 189 14.80 2.46 -11.27
C GLU A 189 15.96 3.46 -11.33
N ARG A 190 16.12 4.32 -10.31
CA ARG A 190 17.27 5.24 -10.23
C ARG A 190 18.59 4.46 -10.22
N GLN A 191 18.70 3.42 -9.41
CA GLN A 191 19.91 2.59 -9.33
C GLN A 191 20.24 1.96 -10.68
N LYS A 192 19.25 1.38 -11.36
CA LYS A 192 19.43 0.78 -12.68
C LYS A 192 19.93 1.79 -13.73
N GLN A 193 19.42 3.02 -13.69
CA GLN A 193 19.86 4.09 -14.58
C GLN A 193 21.31 4.53 -14.29
N GLU A 194 21.72 4.57 -13.03
CA GLU A 194 23.09 4.88 -12.62
C GLU A 194 24.07 3.77 -13.02
N ASP A 195 23.70 2.51 -12.82
CA ASP A 195 24.49 1.34 -13.23
C ASP A 195 24.66 1.29 -14.76
N LEU A 196 23.61 1.62 -15.51
CA LEU A 196 23.68 1.70 -16.97
C LEU A 196 24.61 2.83 -17.43
N LYS A 197 24.52 4.01 -16.81
CA LYS A 197 25.41 5.15 -17.13
C LYS A 197 26.87 4.85 -16.81
N SER A 198 27.15 4.23 -15.66
CA SER A 198 28.51 3.87 -15.28
C SER A 198 29.11 2.85 -16.25
N THR A 199 28.34 1.87 -16.69
CA THR A 199 28.74 0.88 -17.71
C THR A 199 29.05 1.52 -19.07
N LEU A 200 28.25 2.52 -19.49
CA LEU A 200 28.45 3.22 -20.76
C LEU A 200 29.70 4.12 -20.75
N ILE A 201 30.05 4.70 -19.59
CA ILE A 201 31.25 5.52 -19.43
C ILE A 201 32.52 4.67 -19.49
N GLN A 202 32.50 3.44 -18.96
CA GLN A 202 33.65 2.52 -18.99
C GLN A 202 33.94 1.90 -20.37
N ARG A 203 32.98 1.94 -21.30
CA ARG A 203 33.14 1.39 -22.67
C ARG A 203 33.66 2.39 -23.70
N LYS A 204 33.86 3.66 -23.32
CA LYS A 204 34.46 4.70 -24.17
C LYS A 204 35.93 4.89 -23.81
#